data_AF-A0A2E6HDL3-F1
#
_entry.id   AF-A0A2E6HDL3-F1
#
_cell.length_a   1.000
_cell.length_b   1.000
_cell.length_c   1.000
_cell.angle_alpha   90.00
_cell.angle_beta   90.00
_cell.angle_gamma   90.00
#
_symmetry.space_group_name_H-M   'P 1'
#
loop_
_entity.id
_entity.type
_entity.pdbx_description
1 polymer ?
#
loop_
_entity_poly.entity_id
_entity_poly.type
_entity_poly.pdbx_seq_one_letter_code
_entity_poly.pdbx_strand_id
1 'polypeptide(L)'
;MKREVDNSIATLDSNGSNDRYKSICEAVILAGGKSSRMGVDKSSLVLSGRTLLVHVEDLLLAAGFKPKVVVNDLQPGLGPVGGVITALQNTESPYVMFLGCDMPFLSLDLLGDFF
;
A
#
# COMPACT_ATOMS: atom_id res chain seq x y z
N MET A 1 12.91 -12.67 -19.50
CA MET A 1 13.39 -11.31 -19.79
C MET A 1 14.01 -10.76 -18.52
N LYS A 2 15.34 -10.71 -18.42
CA LYS A 2 16.05 -10.22 -17.22
C LYS A 2 15.81 -8.71 -17.16
N ARG A 3 15.19 -8.22 -16.08
CA ARG A 3 15.07 -6.78 -15.81
C ARG A 3 16.42 -6.35 -15.23
N GLU A 4 17.18 -5.56 -15.99
CA GLU A 4 18.34 -4.86 -15.45
C GLU A 4 17.86 -3.86 -14.40
N VAL A 5 18.37 -4.02 -13.18
CA VAL A 5 18.19 -3.03 -12.11
C VAL A 5 19.23 -1.95 -12.39
N ASP A 6 18.79 -0.83 -12.95
CA ASP A 6 19.64 0.34 -13.13
C ASP A 6 20.07 0.85 -11.75
N ASN A 7 21.36 0.71 -11.45
CA ASN A 7 21.94 0.95 -10.13
C ASN A 7 22.30 2.42 -9.89
N SER A 8 21.80 3.34 -10.72
CA SER A 8 22.02 4.80 -10.62
C SER A 8 21.14 5.51 -9.57
N ILE A 9 20.31 4.76 -8.84
CA ILE A 9 19.27 5.25 -7.92
C ILE A 9 19.77 5.67 -6.51
N ALA A 10 21.07 5.55 -6.23
CA ALA A 10 21.61 5.64 -4.86
C ALA A 10 22.65 6.75 -4.63
N THR A 11 22.44 7.95 -5.18
CA THR A 11 23.22 9.13 -4.78
C THR A 11 22.32 10.11 -4.03
N LEU A 12 22.68 10.36 -2.76
CA LEU A 12 21.87 10.98 -1.72
C LEU A 12 22.20 12.48 -1.59
N ASP A 13 21.17 13.31 -1.66
CA ASP A 13 21.24 14.74 -1.34
C ASP A 13 20.22 15.01 -0.21
N SER A 14 20.68 15.55 0.91
CA SER A 14 20.04 15.51 2.23
C SER A 14 18.74 16.31 2.42
N ASN A 15 18.11 16.85 1.37
CA ASN A 15 16.86 17.61 1.47
C ASN A 15 15.87 17.41 0.29
N GLY A 16 16.14 16.49 -0.65
CA GLY A 16 15.34 16.29 -1.87
C GLY A 16 14.80 14.87 -2.10
N SER A 17 14.96 13.99 -1.11
CA SER A 17 14.83 12.53 -1.26
C SER A 17 13.37 12.04 -1.34
N ASN A 18 12.48 12.56 -0.49
CA ASN A 18 11.13 11.98 -0.33
C ASN A 18 10.23 12.15 -1.55
N ASP A 19 10.20 13.35 -2.15
CA ASP A 19 9.33 13.59 -3.29
C ASP A 19 9.68 12.70 -4.49
N ARG A 20 10.95 12.29 -4.60
CA ARG A 20 11.39 11.38 -5.67
C ARG A 20 10.94 9.94 -5.41
N TYR A 21 11.05 9.42 -4.18
CA TYR A 21 10.57 8.07 -3.85
C TYR A 21 9.04 7.97 -3.97
N LYS A 22 8.31 9.02 -3.58
CA LYS A 22 6.85 9.11 -3.79
C LYS A 22 6.46 8.98 -5.26
N SER A 23 7.27 9.50 -6.19
CA SER A 23 6.98 9.43 -7.63
C SER A 23 7.20 8.04 -8.24
N ILE A 24 8.01 7.18 -7.60
CA ILE A 24 8.37 5.83 -8.08
C ILE A 24 7.91 4.72 -7.12
N CYS A 25 7.00 5.03 -6.21
CA CYS A 25 6.43 4.10 -5.25
C CYS A 25 4.91 4.05 -5.38
N GLU A 26 4.37 2.86 -5.57
CA GLU A 26 2.94 2.63 -5.60
C GLU A 26 2.44 2.19 -4.22
N ALA A 27 1.48 2.92 -3.65
CA ALA A 27 0.87 2.57 -2.37
C ALA A 27 -0.33 1.64 -2.60
N VAL A 28 -0.30 0.45 -2.02
CA VAL A 28 -1.32 -0.58 -2.17
C VAL A 28 -1.95 -0.92 -0.83
N ILE A 29 -3.28 -0.82 -0.76
CA ILE A 29 -4.08 -1.25 0.38
C ILE A 29 -4.59 -2.67 0.11
N LEU A 30 -4.21 -3.61 0.96
CA LEU A 30 -4.73 -4.98 0.96
C LEU A 30 -6.04 -5.01 1.77
N ALA A 31 -7.17 -5.00 1.05
CA ALA A 31 -8.52 -4.99 1.61
C ALA A 31 -9.30 -6.29 1.36
N GLY A 32 -8.62 -7.30 0.78
CA GLY A 32 -9.19 -8.61 0.50
C GLY A 32 -9.08 -9.63 1.63
N GLY A 33 -9.55 -10.84 1.34
CA GLY A 33 -9.44 -12.01 2.22
C GLY A 33 -10.71 -12.31 3.01
N LYS A 34 -10.79 -13.54 3.55
CA LYS A 34 -12.03 -14.09 4.13
C LYS A 34 -12.41 -13.54 5.51
N SER A 35 -11.68 -12.57 6.06
CA SER A 35 -11.93 -11.95 7.37
C SER A 35 -12.30 -12.96 8.49
N SER A 36 -11.78 -14.20 8.40
CA SER A 36 -12.32 -15.37 9.11
C SER A 36 -12.03 -15.35 10.61
N ARG A 37 -11.17 -14.44 11.07
CA ARG A 37 -10.89 -14.21 12.51
C ARG A 37 -11.80 -13.14 13.13
N MET A 38 -12.56 -12.38 12.34
CA MET A 38 -13.49 -11.35 12.84
C MET A 38 -14.96 -11.60 12.51
N GLY A 39 -15.30 -12.60 11.70
CA GLY A 39 -16.69 -12.99 11.44
C GLY A 39 -17.53 -11.96 10.67
N VAL A 40 -16.94 -10.81 10.33
CA VAL A 40 -17.51 -9.70 9.57
C VAL A 40 -16.48 -9.31 8.50
N ASP A 41 -16.94 -8.89 7.32
CA ASP A 41 -16.06 -8.34 6.29
C ASP A 41 -15.26 -7.17 6.88
N LYS A 42 -13.94 -7.33 7.05
CA LYS A 42 -13.05 -6.36 7.72
C LYS A 42 -13.07 -4.99 7.05
N SER A 43 -13.36 -4.95 5.75
CA SER A 43 -13.54 -3.72 4.97
C SER A 43 -14.79 -2.91 5.39
N SER A 44 -15.75 -3.54 6.09
CA SER A 44 -16.98 -2.91 6.57
C SER A 44 -16.88 -2.37 8.00
N LEU A 45 -15.74 -2.52 8.68
CA LEU A 45 -15.55 -1.93 10.00
C LEU A 45 -15.58 -0.40 9.92
N VAL A 46 -16.44 0.21 10.73
CA VAL A 46 -16.66 1.65 10.75
C VAL A 46 -15.98 2.28 11.96
N LEU A 47 -15.21 3.32 11.72
CA LEU A 47 -14.65 4.23 12.72
C LEU A 47 -15.17 5.63 12.43
N SER A 48 -15.80 6.28 13.41
CA SER A 48 -16.32 7.66 13.27
C SER A 48 -17.19 7.86 12.02
N GLY A 49 -18.02 6.89 11.67
CA GLY A 49 -18.96 6.98 10.55
C GLY A 49 -18.39 6.66 9.16
N ARG A 50 -17.10 6.33 9.03
CA ARG A 50 -16.46 5.91 7.76
C ARG A 50 -15.75 4.57 7.92
N THR A 51 -15.60 3.81 6.84
CA THR A 51 -14.90 2.52 6.90
C THR A 51 -13.42 2.71 7.20
N LEU A 52 -12.78 1.72 7.82
CA LEU A 52 -11.33 1.74 8.04
C LEU A 52 -10.53 1.91 6.73
N LEU A 53 -11.02 1.31 5.64
CA LEU A 53 -10.45 1.48 4.30
C LEU A 53 -10.38 2.96 3.90
N VAL A 54 -11.48 3.71 4.07
CA VAL A 54 -11.53 5.15 3.72
C VAL A 54 -10.54 5.95 4.56
N HIS A 55 -10.36 5.61 5.85
CA HIS A 55 -9.35 6.30 6.67
C HIS A 55 -7.92 6.02 6.19
N VAL A 56 -7.61 4.81 5.74
CA VAL A 56 -6.28 4.48 5.19
C VAL A 56 -6.07 5.14 3.82
N GLU A 57 -7.11 5.24 2.98
CA GLU A 57 -7.05 5.98 1.71
C GLU A 57 -6.76 7.46 1.95
N ASP A 58 -7.50 8.12 2.84
CA ASP A 58 -7.30 9.52 3.21
C ASP A 58 -5.87 9.78 3.73
N LEU A 59 -5.36 8.86 4.55
CA LEU A 59 -4.02 8.93 5.11
C LEU A 59 -2.93 8.87 4.03
N LEU A 60 -3.08 7.96 3.05
CA LEU A 60 -2.13 7.85 1.94
C LEU A 60 -2.20 9.05 1.00
N LEU A 61 -3.41 9.56 0.76
CA LEU A 61 -3.61 10.82 0.01
C LEU A 61 -2.93 11.99 0.72
N ALA A 62 -3.09 12.12 2.04
CA ALA A 62 -2.43 13.15 2.84
C ALA A 62 -0.90 13.03 2.83
N ALA A 63 -0.37 11.80 2.75
CA ALA A 63 1.07 11.55 2.59
C ALA A 63 1.61 11.82 1.17
N GLY A 64 0.72 12.08 0.19
CA GLY A 64 1.08 12.38 -1.20
C GLY A 64 1.12 11.16 -2.12
N PHE A 65 0.56 10.02 -1.71
CA PHE A 65 0.44 8.83 -2.55
C PHE A 65 -0.93 8.75 -3.20
N LYS A 66 -0.99 8.03 -4.34
CA LYS A 66 -2.26 7.62 -4.96
C LYS A 66 -2.54 6.16 -4.60
N PRO A 67 -3.42 5.87 -3.63
CA PRO A 67 -3.64 4.49 -3.18
C PRO A 67 -4.33 3.64 -4.26
N LYS A 68 -3.91 2.38 -4.37
CA LYS A 68 -4.62 1.31 -5.09
C LYS A 68 -5.15 0.30 -4.08
N VAL A 69 -6.40 -0.13 -4.24
CA VAL A 69 -7.02 -1.12 -3.36
C VAL A 69 -7.07 -2.48 -4.04
N VAL A 70 -6.54 -3.50 -3.36
CA VAL A 70 -6.66 -4.90 -3.78
C VAL A 70 -7.68 -5.60 -2.88
N VAL A 71 -8.84 -5.90 -3.46
CA VAL A 71 -9.94 -6.61 -2.79
C VAL A 71 -9.99 -8.09 -3.19
N ASN A 72 -9.78 -8.37 -4.48
CA ASN A 72 -9.83 -9.72 -5.03
C ASN A 72 -8.43 -10.18 -5.41
N ASP A 73 -8.07 -11.37 -4.95
CA ASP A 73 -6.82 -12.03 -5.35
C ASP A 73 -6.98 -12.64 -6.75
N LEU A 74 -5.97 -12.50 -7.60
CA LEU A 74 -5.86 -13.26 -8.86
C LEU A 74 -5.77 -14.78 -8.59
N GLN A 75 -5.16 -15.15 -7.46
CA GLN A 75 -5.12 -16.52 -6.97
C GLN A 75 -5.78 -16.59 -5.58
N PRO A 76 -7.06 -16.98 -5.51
CA PRO A 76 -7.79 -17.06 -4.25
C PRO A 76 -7.17 -18.06 -3.26
N GLY A 77 -7.26 -17.74 -1.96
CA GLY A 77 -6.94 -18.68 -0.88
C GLY A 77 -5.49 -18.67 -0.40
N LEU A 78 -4.65 -17.75 -0.90
CA LEU A 78 -3.26 -17.57 -0.45
C LEU A 78 -3.09 -16.59 0.72
N GLY A 79 -4.20 -16.03 1.23
CA GLY A 79 -4.16 -15.02 2.29
C GLY A 79 -3.47 -13.73 1.82
N PRO A 80 -2.80 -12.98 2.72
CA PRO A 80 -2.17 -11.70 2.36
C PRO A 80 -1.19 -11.78 1.19
N VAL A 81 -0.50 -12.92 1.02
CA VAL A 81 0.43 -13.14 -0.09
C VAL A 81 -0.29 -13.13 -1.45
N GLY A 82 -1.55 -13.60 -1.52
CA GLY A 82 -2.36 -13.54 -2.74
C GLY A 82 -2.59 -12.10 -3.21
N GLY A 83 -2.88 -11.20 -2.26
CA GLY A 83 -3.03 -9.77 -2.54
C GLY A 83 -1.72 -9.11 -2.97
N VAL A 84 -0.59 -9.47 -2.34
CA VAL A 84 0.74 -9.00 -2.73
C VAL A 84 1.10 -9.44 -4.16
N ILE A 85 0.91 -10.72 -4.49
CA ILE A 85 1.14 -11.25 -5.85
C ILE A 85 0.27 -10.48 -6.86
N THR A 86 -1.00 -10.29 -6.54
CA THR A 86 -1.96 -9.59 -7.39
C THR A 86 -1.49 -8.17 -7.69
N ALA A 87 -1.06 -7.44 -6.66
CA ALA A 87 -0.55 -6.08 -6.83
C ALA A 87 0.73 -6.05 -7.67
N LEU A 88 1.71 -6.92 -7.35
CA LEU A 88 2.99 -6.97 -8.05
C LEU A 88 2.86 -7.37 -9.52
N GLN A 89 1.84 -8.15 -9.88
CA GLN A 89 1.54 -8.48 -11.28
C GLN A 89 0.88 -7.32 -12.06
N ASN A 90 0.33 -6.33 -11.36
CA ASN A 90 -0.41 -5.20 -11.96
C ASN A 90 0.28 -3.84 -11.74
N THR A 91 1.54 -3.84 -11.29
CA THR A 91 2.31 -2.63 -11.06
C THR A 91 3.45 -2.52 -12.07
N GLU A 92 3.71 -1.29 -12.51
CA GLU A 92 4.91 -0.94 -13.29
C GLU A 92 5.94 -0.20 -12.41
N SER A 93 5.57 0.10 -11.17
CA SER A 93 6.40 0.84 -10.23
C SER A 93 7.57 -0.01 -9.73
N PRO A 94 8.80 0.55 -9.63
CA PRO A 94 9.95 -0.17 -9.08
C PRO A 94 9.80 -0.47 -7.58
N TYR A 95 9.05 0.38 -6.86
CA TYR A 95 8.75 0.19 -5.45
C TYR A 95 7.24 0.09 -5.22
N VAL A 96 6.86 -0.76 -4.28
CA VAL A 96 5.47 -0.92 -3.84
C VAL A 96 5.44 -0.96 -2.33
N MET A 97 4.61 -0.11 -1.74
CA MET A 97 4.31 -0.11 -0.32
C MET A 97 2.98 -0.82 -0.08
N PHE A 98 2.95 -1.77 0.84
CA PHE A 98 1.74 -2.51 1.20
C PHE A 98 1.23 -2.09 2.57
N LEU A 99 -0.06 -1.75 2.65
CA LEU A 99 -0.75 -1.46 3.90
C LEU A 99 -1.96 -2.38 4.09
N GLY A 100 -2.25 -2.74 5.33
CA GLY A 100 -3.54 -3.32 5.69
C GLY A 100 -4.62 -2.26 5.74
N CYS A 101 -5.84 -2.60 5.35
CA CYS A 101 -7.01 -1.70 5.47
C CYS A 101 -7.41 -1.40 6.93
N ASP A 102 -6.80 -2.08 7.92
CA ASP A 102 -7.07 -1.94 9.36
C ASP A 102 -6.01 -1.12 10.10
N MET A 103 -5.23 -0.33 9.38
CA MET A 103 -4.17 0.52 9.95
C MET A 103 -4.51 2.03 9.85
N PRO A 104 -5.68 2.50 10.35
CA PRO A 104 -6.11 3.90 10.19
C PRO A 104 -5.27 4.91 10.99
N PHE A 105 -4.43 4.45 11.92
CA PHE A 105 -3.64 5.27 12.83
C PHE A 105 -2.14 5.28 12.50
N LEU A 106 -1.77 4.86 11.29
CA LEU A 106 -0.38 4.96 10.84
C LEU A 106 0.05 6.44 10.86
N SER A 107 1.27 6.76 11.32
CA SER A 107 1.71 8.14 11.36
C SER A 107 2.21 8.61 9.99
N LEU A 108 1.91 9.86 9.64
CA LEU A 108 2.45 10.49 8.43
C LEU A 108 3.97 10.64 8.53
N ASP A 109 4.51 10.86 9.73
CA ASP A 109 5.96 10.93 9.95
C ASP A 109 6.64 9.61 9.60
N LEU A 110 6.05 8.46 9.99
CA LEU A 110 6.60 7.16 9.64
C LEU A 110 6.56 6.91 8.12
N LEU A 111 5.51 7.36 7.45
CA LEU A 111 5.46 7.29 5.98
C LEU A 111 6.53 8.17 5.35
N GLY A 112 6.78 9.36 5.90
CA GLY A 112 7.83 10.26 5.46
C GLY A 112 9.24 9.75 5.74
N ASP A 113 9.48 9.05 6.85
CA ASP A 113 10.82 8.52 7.17
C ASP A 113 11.26 7.40 6.20
N PHE A 114 10.30 6.69 5.61
CA PHE A 114 10.56 5.57 4.69
C PHE A 114 10.45 5.95 3.20
N PHE A 115 9.72 7.02 2.85
CA PHE A 115 9.39 7.38 1.46
C PHE A 115 9.22 8.88 1.24
#